data_AF-A0A2D0KWI7-F1
#
_entry.id   AF-A0A2D0KWI7-F1
#
_cell.length_a   1.000
_cell.length_b   1.000
_cell.length_c   1.000
_cell.angle_alpha   90.00
_cell.angle_beta   90.00
_cell.angle_gamma   90.00
#
_symmetry.space_group_name_H-M   'P 1'
#
loop_
_entity.id
_entity.type
_entity.pdbx_description
1 polymer ?
#
loop_
_entity_poly.entity_id
_entity_poly.type
_entity_poly.pdbx_seq_one_letter_code
_entity_poly.pdbx_strand_id
1 'polypeptide(L)'
;MKKPLELRQQKADLTNQMRSLLTKAESEKRSLTTDEAKQFDKLRNQSDALNVEIARYEALSDEERSQAGKTQPTSKTLSNDELRHYVLTGENRSLSTGVPSDGGYTVTVTDGDTIGCNT
;
A
#
# COMPACT_ATOMS: atom_id res chain seq x y z
N MET A 1 -9.07 3.54 -13.84
CA MET A 1 -7.62 3.25 -13.86
C MET A 1 -7.30 2.39 -12.65
N LYS A 2 -6.51 1.33 -12.81
CA LYS A 2 -6.14 0.43 -11.69
C LYS A 2 -5.10 1.13 -10.80
N LYS A 3 -5.16 0.92 -9.48
CA LYS A 3 -4.20 1.48 -8.54
C LYS A 3 -2.86 0.71 -8.60
N PRO A 4 -1.71 1.35 -8.30
CA PRO A 4 -0.40 0.68 -8.32
C PRO A 4 -0.33 -0.54 -7.40
N LEU A 5 -1.09 -0.56 -6.30
CA LEU A 5 -1.22 -1.72 -5.42
C LEU A 5 -1.82 -2.94 -6.14
N GLU A 6 -2.87 -2.74 -6.93
CA GLU A 6 -3.53 -3.82 -7.67
C GLU A 6 -2.60 -4.41 -8.73
N LEU A 7 -1.82 -3.56 -9.43
CA LEU A 7 -0.84 -4.01 -10.41
C LEU A 7 0.26 -4.86 -9.77
N ARG A 8 0.71 -4.48 -8.56
CA ARG A 8 1.69 -5.27 -7.78
C ARG A 8 1.13 -6.63 -7.38
N GLN A 9 -0.15 -6.70 -7.01
CA GLN A 9 -0.81 -7.97 -6.67
C GLN A 9 -0.91 -8.87 -7.92
N GLN A 10 -1.34 -8.32 -9.05
CA GLN A 10 -1.39 -9.07 -10.32
C GLN A 10 -0.02 -9.60 -10.74
N LYS A 11 1.04 -8.82 -10.56
CA LYS A 11 2.42 -9.28 -10.80
C LYS A 11 2.81 -10.45 -9.89
N ALA A 12 2.43 -10.42 -8.62
CA ALA A 12 2.70 -11.50 -7.67
C ALA A 12 2.01 -12.80 -8.12
N ASP A 13 0.74 -12.72 -8.53
CA ASP A 13 0.00 -13.85 -9.08
C ASP A 13 0.67 -14.46 -10.32
N LEU A 14 1.09 -13.64 -11.29
CA LEU A 14 1.80 -14.11 -12.47
C LEU A 14 3.13 -14.79 -12.10
N THR A 15 3.84 -14.24 -11.11
CA THR A 15 5.10 -14.82 -10.61
C THR A 15 4.88 -16.17 -9.94
N ASN A 16 3.79 -16.32 -9.18
CA ASN A 16 3.41 -17.59 -8.56
C ASN A 16 3.03 -18.63 -9.63
N GLN A 17 2.32 -18.25 -10.69
CA GLN A 17 2.01 -19.14 -11.81
C GLN A 17 3.28 -19.62 -12.54
N MET A 18 4.23 -18.71 -12.80
CA MET A 18 5.53 -19.07 -13.39
C MET A 18 6.31 -20.05 -12.50
N ARG A 19 6.32 -19.83 -11.18
CA ARG A 19 6.95 -20.74 -10.22
C ARG A 19 6.26 -22.10 -10.21
N SER A 20 4.93 -22.14 -10.24
CA SER A 20 4.17 -23.39 -10.27
C SER A 20 4.48 -24.24 -11.51
N LEU A 21 4.63 -23.62 -12.68
CA LEU A 21 5.06 -24.29 -13.91
C LEU A 21 6.45 -24.92 -13.76
N LEU A 22 7.41 -24.18 -13.18
CA LEU A 22 8.76 -24.68 -12.94
C LEU A 22 8.78 -25.83 -11.92
N THR A 23 8.09 -25.66 -10.79
CA THR A 23 7.99 -26.71 -9.75
C THR A 23 7.32 -27.97 -10.28
N LYS A 24 6.30 -27.84 -11.15
CA LYS A 24 5.66 -29.00 -11.77
C LYS A 24 6.64 -29.76 -12.67
N ALA A 25 7.36 -29.06 -13.55
CA ALA A 25 8.37 -29.68 -14.41
C ALA A 25 9.48 -30.37 -13.58
N GLU A 26 9.94 -29.72 -12.51
CA GLU A 26 10.92 -30.28 -11.57
C GLU A 26 10.40 -31.53 -10.85
N SER A 27 9.14 -31.51 -10.39
CA SER A 27 8.50 -32.67 -9.73
C SER A 27 8.37 -33.88 -10.66
N GLU A 28 8.17 -33.63 -11.96
CA GLU A 28 8.11 -34.64 -13.01
C GLU A 28 9.52 -35.03 -13.52
N LYS A 29 10.59 -34.46 -12.95
CA LYS A 29 12.00 -34.66 -13.34
C LYS A 29 12.25 -34.46 -14.83
N ARG A 30 11.52 -33.54 -15.46
CA ARG A 30 11.65 -33.21 -16.88
C ARG A 30 11.82 -31.72 -17.08
N SER A 31 12.34 -31.36 -18.24
CA SER A 31 12.33 -29.97 -18.69
C SER A 31 10.91 -29.52 -19.03
N LEU A 32 10.71 -28.19 -19.07
CA LEU A 32 9.49 -27.59 -19.58
C LEU A 32 9.18 -28.12 -20.99
N THR A 33 7.92 -28.47 -21.23
CA THR A 33 7.45 -28.75 -22.60
C THR A 33 7.43 -27.46 -23.43
N THR A 34 7.34 -27.59 -24.75
CA THR A 34 7.23 -26.45 -25.67
C THR A 34 6.03 -25.54 -25.32
N ASP A 35 4.90 -26.12 -24.92
CA ASP A 35 3.71 -25.36 -24.53
C ASP A 35 3.89 -24.66 -23.18
N GLU A 36 4.47 -25.34 -22.18
CA GLU A 36 4.76 -24.73 -20.87
C GLU A 36 5.81 -23.62 -20.99
N ALA A 37 6.81 -23.78 -21.85
CA ALA A 37 7.81 -22.75 -22.15
C ALA A 37 7.15 -21.50 -22.77
N LYS A 38 6.27 -21.67 -23.77
CA LYS A 38 5.50 -20.56 -24.35
C LYS A 38 4.61 -19.86 -23.31
N GLN A 39 3.99 -20.62 -22.41
CA GLN A 39 3.19 -20.05 -21.32
C GLN A 39 4.06 -19.25 -20.35
N PHE A 40 5.23 -19.79 -19.98
CA PHE A 40 6.19 -19.10 -19.14
C PHE A 40 6.63 -17.76 -19.76
N ASP A 41 7.02 -17.76 -21.04
CA ASP A 41 7.43 -16.55 -21.74
C ASP A 41 6.30 -15.52 -21.83
N LYS A 42 5.06 -15.98 -22.05
CA LYS A 42 3.88 -15.10 -22.04
C LYS A 42 3.67 -14.46 -20.66
N LEU A 43 3.71 -15.25 -19.58
CA LEU A 43 3.56 -14.75 -18.21
C LEU A 43 4.71 -13.79 -17.85
N ARG A 44 5.93 -14.08 -18.30
CA ARG A 44 7.12 -13.24 -18.12
C ARG A 44 6.91 -11.88 -18.78
N ASN A 45 6.47 -11.86 -20.04
CA ASN A 45 6.18 -10.62 -20.78
C ASN A 45 5.07 -9.79 -20.12
N GLN A 46 4.02 -10.44 -19.61
CA GLN A 46 2.96 -9.74 -18.86
C GLN A 46 3.48 -9.13 -17.55
N SER A 47 4.34 -9.85 -16.83
CA SER A 47 4.99 -9.35 -15.61
C SER A 47 5.88 -8.14 -15.89
N ASP A 48 6.65 -8.16 -16.99
CA ASP A 48 7.47 -7.02 -17.41
C ASP A 48 6.63 -5.80 -17.82
N ALA A 49 5.55 -6.02 -18.57
CA ALA A 49 4.62 -4.93 -18.91
C ALA A 49 4.03 -4.27 -17.65
N LEU A 50 3.63 -5.07 -16.64
CA LEU A 50 3.15 -4.55 -15.36
C LEU A 50 4.24 -3.78 -14.60
N ASN A 51 5.49 -4.24 -14.62
CA ASN A 51 6.60 -3.52 -13.99
C ASN A 51 6.81 -2.13 -14.59
N VAL A 52 6.81 -2.03 -15.92
CA VAL A 52 6.95 -0.74 -16.61
C VAL A 52 5.79 0.18 -16.25
N GLU A 53 4.56 -0.34 -16.20
CA GLU A 53 3.39 0.43 -15.81
C GLU A 53 3.48 0.95 -14.37
N ILE A 54 3.88 0.10 -13.43
CA ILE A 54 4.10 0.47 -12.03
C ILE A 54 5.15 1.57 -11.92
N ALA A 55 6.30 1.42 -12.59
CA ALA A 55 7.37 2.40 -12.57
C ALA A 55 6.92 3.76 -13.12
N ARG A 56 6.08 3.79 -14.15
CA ARG A 56 5.49 5.03 -14.68
C ARG A 56 4.57 5.71 -13.66
N TYR A 57 3.70 4.94 -13.00
CA TYR A 57 2.82 5.49 -11.96
C TYR A 57 3.61 6.02 -10.76
N GLU A 58 4.66 5.31 -10.34
CA GLU A 58 5.54 5.73 -9.25
C GLU A 58 6.27 7.03 -9.59
N ALA A 59 6.84 7.13 -10.80
CA ALA A 59 7.50 8.36 -11.26
C ALA A 59 6.54 9.55 -11.26
N LEU A 60 5.30 9.37 -11.74
CA LEU A 60 4.28 10.43 -11.71
C LEU A 60 3.95 10.85 -10.27
N SER A 61 3.72 9.89 -9.37
CA SER A 61 3.43 10.18 -7.95
C SER A 61 4.58 10.87 -7.23
N ASP A 62 5.82 10.48 -7.53
CA ASP A 62 7.02 11.12 -6.95
C ASP A 62 7.24 12.52 -7.51
N GLU A 63 6.97 12.74 -8.81
CA GLU A 63 7.03 14.06 -9.42
C GLU A 63 5.95 15.00 -8.83
N GLU A 64 4.72 14.53 -8.65
CA GLU A 64 3.64 15.26 -7.97
C GLU A 64 4.04 15.68 -6.55
N ARG A 65 4.67 14.77 -5.77
CA ARG A 65 5.21 15.13 -4.45
C ARG A 65 6.34 16.16 -4.54
N SER A 66 7.24 16.01 -5.51
CA SER A 66 8.36 16.92 -5.69
C SER A 66 7.91 18.34 -6.04
N GLN A 67 6.80 18.47 -6.78
CA GLN A 67 6.17 19.75 -7.10
C GLN A 67 5.39 20.31 -5.91
N ALA A 68 4.65 19.47 -5.18
CA ALA A 68 3.96 19.87 -3.95
C ALA A 68 4.92 20.38 -2.86
N GLY A 69 6.15 19.87 -2.81
CA GLY A 69 7.22 20.37 -1.94
C GLY A 69 7.79 21.74 -2.35
N LYS A 70 7.62 22.17 -3.61
CA LYS A 70 8.04 23.51 -4.07
C LYS A 70 6.99 24.59 -3.79
N THR A 71 5.73 24.19 -3.62
CA THR A 71 4.65 25.05 -3.11
C THR A 71 4.56 24.97 -1.59
N GLN A 72 5.68 24.89 -0.88
CA GLN A 72 5.65 25.28 0.52
C GLN A 72 5.47 26.80 0.51
N PRO A 73 4.36 27.35 1.05
CA PRO A 73 4.33 28.76 1.33
C PRO A 73 5.56 29.07 2.17
N THR A 74 6.21 30.19 1.91
CA THR A 74 7.17 30.81 2.83
C THR A 74 6.42 31.17 4.12
N SER A 75 5.94 30.17 4.85
CA SER A 75 5.31 30.32 6.15
C SER A 75 6.46 30.41 7.13
N LYS A 76 6.79 31.67 7.47
CA LYS A 76 7.29 32.14 8.76
C LYS A 76 7.97 31.03 9.56
N THR A 77 9.30 31.06 9.61
CA THR A 77 10.16 30.19 10.41
C THR A 77 9.67 30.16 11.86
N LEU A 78 8.80 29.21 12.19
CA LEU A 78 8.49 28.91 13.58
C LEU A 78 9.69 28.15 14.12
N SER A 79 10.31 28.68 15.17
CA SER A 79 11.46 28.07 15.80
C SER A 79 11.05 26.71 16.41
N ASN A 80 11.98 25.76 16.53
CA ASN A 80 11.70 24.44 17.11
C ASN A 80 11.05 24.53 18.51
N ASP A 81 11.38 25.61 19.24
CA ASP A 81 10.82 25.93 20.55
C ASP A 81 9.32 26.24 20.50
N GLU A 82 8.87 26.98 19.47
CA GLU A 82 7.45 27.28 19.25
C GLU A 82 6.69 26.00 18.86
N LEU A 83 7.29 25.14 18.04
CA LEU A 83 6.70 23.83 17.69
C LEU A 83 6.54 22.93 18.91
N ARG A 84 7.53 22.90 19.81
CA ARG A 84 7.45 22.16 21.08
C ARG A 84 6.38 22.74 21.99
N HIS A 85 6.27 24.06 22.08
CA HIS A 85 5.20 24.72 22.81
C HIS A 85 3.83 24.29 22.27
N TYR A 86 3.60 24.30 20.95
CA TYR A 86 2.31 23.91 20.37
C TYR A 86 1.93 22.45 20.62
N VAL A 87 2.90 21.52 20.59
CA VAL A 87 2.66 20.10 20.92
C VAL A 87 2.38 19.93 22.41
N LEU A 88 3.06 20.68 23.28
CA LEU A 88 2.97 20.53 24.72
C LEU A 88 1.74 21.24 25.33
N THR A 89 1.37 22.41 24.80
CA THR A 89 0.26 23.23 25.33
C THR A 89 -1.08 22.91 24.67
N GLY A 90 -1.09 22.15 23.57
CA GLY A 90 -2.34 21.66 22.98
C GLY A 90 -3.33 22.77 22.63
N GLU A 91 -2.84 23.91 22.13
CA GLU A 91 -3.72 24.96 21.60
C GLU A 91 -4.38 24.43 20.32
N ASN A 92 -5.47 23.71 20.54
CA ASN A 92 -6.30 23.07 19.55
C ASN A 92 -6.97 24.16 18.73
N ARG A 93 -6.25 24.71 17.74
CA ARG A 93 -6.88 25.50 16.70
C ARG A 93 -7.84 24.54 16.02
N SER A 94 -9.13 24.67 16.32
CA SER A 94 -10.24 23.85 15.84
C SER A 94 -10.06 23.48 14.36
N LEU A 95 -9.33 22.40 14.12
CA LEU A 95 -9.36 21.70 12.85
C LEU A 95 -10.68 20.93 12.94
N SER A 96 -11.75 21.62 12.60
CA SER A 96 -13.05 21.02 12.30
C SER A 96 -12.87 20.17 11.04
N THR A 97 -12.14 19.07 11.17
CA THR A 97 -12.42 17.88 10.38
C THR A 97 -13.60 17.25 11.08
N GLY A 98 -14.77 17.28 10.43
CA GLY A 98 -15.99 16.63 10.90
C GLY A 98 -15.80 15.13 11.03
N VAL A 99 -15.13 14.71 12.09
CA VAL A 99 -15.13 13.34 12.61
C VAL A 99 -15.88 13.41 13.93
N PRO A 100 -17.05 12.75 14.08
CA PRO A 100 -17.70 12.67 15.37
C PRO A 100 -16.75 12.00 16.37
N SER A 101 -16.79 12.52 17.59
CA SER A 101 -15.87 12.30 18.70
C SER A 101 -15.87 10.87 19.29
N ASP A 102 -16.24 9.87 18.51
CA ASP A 102 -16.34 8.47 18.91
C ASP A 102 -15.40 7.60 18.04
N GLY A 103 -14.10 7.88 18.16
CA GLY A 103 -13.02 7.08 17.58
C GLY A 103 -12.76 5.81 18.39
N GLY A 104 -13.80 5.04 18.68
CA GLY A 104 -13.69 3.74 19.33
C GLY A 104 -13.34 2.67 18.29
N TYR A 105 -12.09 2.17 18.30
CA TYR A 105 -11.78 0.91 17.63
C TYR A 105 -12.60 -0.18 18.33
N THR A 106 -13.65 -0.68 17.69
CA THR A 106 -14.33 -1.90 18.16
C THR A 106 -13.39 -3.08 17.91
N VAL A 107 -12.59 -3.42 18.92
CA VAL A 107 -12.02 -4.76 19.03
C VAL A 107 -13.20 -5.67 19.36
N THR A 108 -13.75 -6.34 18.37
CA THR A 108 -14.65 -7.47 18.62
C THR A 108 -13.83 -8.59 19.25
N VAL A 109 -13.77 -8.62 20.58
CA VAL A 109 -13.35 -9.80 21.33
C VAL A 109 -14.58 -10.68 21.44
N THR A 110 -14.75 -11.58 20.48
CA THR A 110 -15.50 -12.83 20.72
C THR A 110 -14.70 -13.62 21.74
N ASP A 111 -15.12 -13.59 23.00
CA ASP A 111 -15.55 -14.77 23.74
C ASP A 111 -16.06 -14.34 25.12
N GLY A 112 -17.19 -14.93 25.51
CA GLY A 112 -18.09 -14.40 26.51
C GLY A 112 -17.52 -14.31 27.92
N ASP A 113 -17.92 -13.27 28.63
CA ASP A 113 -18.51 -13.46 29.95
C ASP A 113 -19.46 -12.31 30.30
N THR A 114 -20.54 -12.68 30.96
CA THR A 114 -21.68 -11.87 31.35
C THR A 114 -21.30 -11.02 32.56
N ILE A 115 -21.31 -9.68 32.49
CA ILE A 115 -21.35 -8.86 33.71
C ILE A 115 -22.31 -7.68 33.51
N GLY A 116 -23.39 -7.71 34.28
CA GLY A 116 -24.52 -6.79 34.22
C GLY A 116 -24.22 -5.39 34.74
N CYS A 117 -24.97 -4.43 34.19
CA CYS A 117 -25.08 -3.08 34.72
C CYS A 117 -25.80 -3.11 36.08
N ASN A 118 -25.23 -2.43 37.07
CA ASN A 118 -26.01 -1.89 38.17
C ASN A 118 -25.88 -0.36 38.19
N THR A 119 -26.99 0.25 38.62
CA THR A 119 -27.33 1.68 38.59
C THR A 119 -26.49 2.51 39.56
#